data_AF-A0A965GSG1-F1
#
_entry.id   AF-A0A965GSG1-F1
#
_cell.length_a   1.000
_cell.length_b   1.000
_cell.length_c   1.000
_cell.angle_alpha   90.00
_cell.angle_beta   90.00
_cell.angle_gamma   90.00
#
_symmetry.space_group_name_H-M   'P 1'
#
loop_
_entity.id
_entity.type
_entity.pdbx_description
1 polymer ?
#
loop_
_entity_poly.entity_id
_entity_poly.type
_entity_poly.pdbx_seq_one_letter_code
_entity_poly.pdbx_strand_id
1 'polypeptide(L)'
;MASKYNVSVLFVRAALALALFGSVYWQVSDRMMHNLFRPTEYFAYFTITSSLLTAIVLALSAIQLFRGVAETKWMSLSRLTMAVSMVIVGVIYNALLRGGDPDPRDVGYDWPVFPNEVLHTYVPILIFIEWMLTRTTIALKINQAFWVLLYPLAWLAFSFA
;
A
#
# COMPACT_ATOMS: atom_id res chain seq x y z
N MET A 1 3.36 -8.29 -34.34
CA MET A 1 4.25 -8.69 -33.22
C MET A 1 3.77 -7.95 -31.97
N ALA A 2 3.02 -8.62 -31.09
CA ALA A 2 2.67 -8.06 -29.79
C ALA A 2 3.95 -7.93 -28.95
N SER A 3 4.21 -6.72 -28.44
CA SER A 3 5.35 -6.41 -27.57
C SER A 3 5.51 -7.47 -26.48
N LYS A 4 6.74 -7.93 -26.23
CA LYS A 4 7.12 -8.67 -25.01
C LYS A 4 6.38 -8.06 -23.83
N TYR A 5 5.42 -8.81 -23.27
CA TYR A 5 4.75 -8.43 -22.02
C TYR A 5 5.82 -8.05 -21.00
N ASN A 6 5.64 -6.97 -20.24
CA ASN A 6 6.60 -6.48 -19.25
C ASN A 6 6.69 -7.46 -18.06
N VAL A 7 7.31 -8.62 -18.26
CA VAL A 7 7.49 -9.68 -17.27
C VAL A 7 8.12 -9.12 -15.98
N SER A 8 9.04 -8.18 -16.11
CA SER A 8 9.64 -7.45 -14.97
C SER A 8 8.59 -6.71 -14.14
N VAL A 9 7.64 -6.02 -14.77
CA VAL A 9 6.56 -5.28 -14.07
C VAL A 9 5.63 -6.24 -13.36
N LEU A 10 5.31 -7.39 -13.98
CA LEU A 10 4.53 -8.45 -13.33
C LEU A 10 5.21 -8.91 -12.03
N PHE A 11 6.50 -9.28 -12.10
CA PHE A 11 7.23 -9.75 -10.93
C PHE A 11 7.37 -8.69 -9.85
N VAL A 12 7.62 -7.43 -10.23
CA VAL A 12 7.65 -6.30 -9.28
C VAL A 12 6.32 -6.16 -8.56
N ARG A 13 5.19 -6.13 -9.29
CA ARG A 13 3.86 -6.01 -8.68
C ARG A 13 3.52 -7.17 -7.76
N ALA A 14 3.84 -8.41 -8.18
CA ALA A 14 3.63 -9.60 -7.35
C ALA A 14 4.48 -9.56 -6.08
N ALA A 15 5.76 -9.20 -6.18
CA ALA A 15 6.67 -9.09 -5.04
C ALA A 15 6.20 -8.02 -4.03
N LEU A 16 5.80 -6.84 -4.51
CA LEU A 16 5.27 -5.77 -3.67
C LEU A 16 3.96 -6.18 -2.97
N ALA A 17 3.06 -6.85 -3.68
CA ALA A 17 1.82 -7.36 -3.08
C ALA A 17 2.11 -8.38 -1.96
N LEU A 18 3.03 -9.32 -2.21
CA LEU A 18 3.45 -10.30 -1.21
C LEU A 18 4.15 -9.65 -0.02
N ALA A 19 4.99 -8.63 -0.25
CA ALA A 19 5.67 -7.89 0.81
C ALA A 19 4.68 -7.17 1.73
N LEU A 20 3.65 -6.52 1.17
CA LEU A 20 2.60 -5.84 1.95
C LEU A 20 1.76 -6.83 2.75
N PHE A 21 1.23 -7.87 2.10
CA PHE A 21 0.44 -8.90 2.81
C PHE A 21 1.26 -9.63 3.87
N GLY A 22 2.49 -10.01 3.54
CA GLY A 22 3.41 -10.68 4.47
C GLY A 22 3.74 -9.80 5.67
N SER A 23 3.94 -8.50 5.47
CA SER A 23 4.23 -7.56 6.55
C SER A 23 3.03 -7.36 7.48
N VAL A 24 1.82 -7.26 6.93
CA VAL A 24 0.58 -7.20 7.74
C VAL A 24 0.37 -8.51 8.49
N TYR A 25 0.56 -9.66 7.83
CA TYR A 25 0.44 -10.98 8.46
C TYR A 25 1.44 -11.16 9.60
N TRP A 26 2.69 -10.75 9.41
CA TRP A 26 3.71 -10.81 10.46
C TRP A 26 3.30 -9.94 11.64
N GLN A 27 2.99 -8.67 11.42
CA GLN A 27 2.56 -7.75 12.48
C GLN A 27 1.37 -8.27 13.29
N VAL A 28 0.34 -8.82 12.61
CA VAL A 28 -0.84 -9.39 13.27
C VAL A 28 -0.46 -10.64 14.06
N SER A 29 0.29 -11.57 13.47
CA SER A 29 0.76 -12.79 14.13
C SER A 29 1.57 -12.47 15.39
N ASP A 30 2.47 -11.51 15.30
CA ASP A 30 3.34 -11.10 16.40
C ASP A 30 2.53 -10.51 17.56
N ARG A 31 1.60 -9.57 17.29
CA ARG A 31 0.72 -9.04 18.34
C ARG A 31 -0.18 -10.10 18.96
N MET A 32 -0.65 -11.07 18.18
CA MET A 32 -1.47 -12.17 18.72
C MET A 32 -0.66 -13.04 19.69
N MET A 33 0.59 -13.37 19.34
CA MET A 33 1.49 -14.16 20.20
C MET A 33 1.79 -13.46 21.54
N HIS A 34 1.82 -12.13 21.53
CA HIS A 34 2.07 -11.32 22.72
C HIS A 34 0.79 -10.85 23.45
N ASN A 35 -0.40 -11.29 23.02
CA ASN A 35 -1.70 -10.83 23.56
C ASN A 35 -1.92 -9.31 23.48
N LEU A 36 -1.32 -8.64 22.49
CA LEU A 36 -1.42 -7.20 22.25
C LEU A 36 -2.27 -6.87 21.02
N PHE A 37 -2.88 -7.86 20.37
CA PHE A 37 -3.63 -7.63 19.15
C PHE A 37 -5.00 -7.00 19.43
N ARG A 38 -5.14 -5.74 19.03
CA ARG A 38 -6.37 -4.94 19.11
C ARG A 38 -6.92 -4.76 17.69
N PRO A 39 -7.75 -5.69 17.16
CA PRO A 39 -8.07 -5.74 15.73
C PRO A 39 -8.78 -4.48 15.23
N THR A 40 -9.73 -3.95 15.99
CA THR A 40 -10.47 -2.73 15.60
C THR A 40 -9.54 -1.53 15.45
N GLU A 41 -8.61 -1.35 16.39
CA GLU A 41 -7.61 -0.27 16.32
C GLU A 41 -6.64 -0.50 15.15
N TYR A 42 -6.13 -1.72 15.00
CA TYR A 42 -5.14 -2.06 13.99
C TYR A 42 -5.67 -1.87 12.56
N PHE A 43 -6.86 -2.39 12.27
CA PHE A 43 -7.47 -2.27 10.95
C PHE A 43 -8.11 -0.90 10.69
N ALA A 44 -8.23 -0.03 11.70
CA ALA A 44 -8.64 1.35 11.50
C ALA A 44 -7.50 2.23 10.94
N TYR A 45 -6.22 1.86 11.10
CA TYR A 45 -5.11 2.68 10.62
C TYR A 45 -5.11 2.84 9.09
N PHE A 46 -4.85 4.06 8.63
CA PHE A 46 -4.72 4.39 7.21
C PHE A 46 -3.64 3.54 6.53
N THR A 47 -2.50 3.34 7.21
CA THR A 47 -1.42 2.48 6.72
C THR A 47 -1.92 1.07 6.42
N ILE A 48 -2.67 0.45 7.33
CA ILE A 48 -3.07 -0.95 7.19
C ILE A 48 -4.09 -1.12 6.08
N THR A 49 -5.12 -0.27 6.04
CA THR A 49 -6.13 -0.31 4.96
C THR A 49 -5.52 0.00 3.60
N SER A 50 -4.66 1.03 3.51
CA SER A 50 -3.95 1.38 2.27
C SER A 50 -3.03 0.26 1.81
N SER A 51 -2.28 -0.37 2.72
CA SER A 51 -1.36 -1.46 2.41
C SER A 51 -2.11 -2.68 1.86
N LEU A 52 -3.21 -3.08 2.50
CA LEU A 52 -4.02 -4.22 2.05
C LEU A 52 -4.67 -3.95 0.68
N LEU A 53 -5.28 -2.78 0.50
CA LEU A 53 -5.88 -2.41 -0.78
C LEU A 53 -4.82 -2.30 -1.89
N THR A 54 -3.65 -1.74 -1.59
CA THR A 54 -2.51 -1.70 -2.50
C THR A 54 -2.08 -3.09 -2.90
N ALA A 55 -1.93 -4.01 -1.94
CA ALA A 55 -1.55 -5.39 -2.20
C ALA A 55 -2.55 -6.08 -3.14
N ILE A 56 -3.86 -5.90 -2.89
CA ILE A 56 -4.93 -6.41 -3.76
C ILE A 56 -4.81 -5.84 -5.17
N VAL A 57 -4.70 -4.52 -5.31
CA VAL A 57 -4.62 -3.84 -6.61
C VAL A 57 -3.40 -4.30 -7.40
N LEU A 58 -2.23 -4.42 -6.76
CA LEU A 58 -1.01 -4.89 -7.40
C LEU A 58 -1.11 -6.37 -7.80
N ALA A 59 -1.71 -7.22 -6.96
CA ALA A 59 -1.93 -8.63 -7.29
C ALA A 59 -2.88 -8.81 -8.48
N LEU A 60 -4.03 -8.12 -8.48
CA LEU A 60 -4.97 -8.14 -9.60
C LEU A 60 -4.33 -7.61 -10.89
N SER A 61 -3.53 -6.55 -10.78
CA SER A 61 -2.81 -5.98 -11.91
C SER A 61 -1.73 -6.93 -12.46
N ALA A 62 -1.01 -7.65 -11.59
CA ALA A 62 -0.07 -8.69 -12.00
C ALA A 62 -0.78 -9.85 -12.70
N ILE A 63 -1.95 -10.26 -12.22
CA ILE A 63 -2.80 -11.29 -12.87
C ILE A 63 -3.26 -10.83 -14.26
N GLN A 64 -3.67 -9.56 -14.41
CA GLN A 64 -4.03 -9.02 -15.73
C GLN A 64 -2.87 -9.06 -16.72
N LEU A 65 -1.66 -8.66 -16.27
CA LEU A 65 -0.45 -8.74 -17.08
C LEU A 65 -0.11 -10.19 -17.46
N PHE A 66 -0.21 -11.12 -16.50
CA PHE A 66 0.02 -12.55 -16.74
C PHE A 66 -0.93 -13.12 -17.79
N ARG A 67 -2.21 -12.72 -17.74
CA ARG A 67 -3.25 -13.13 -18.70
C ARG A 67 -3.17 -12.38 -20.04
N GLY A 68 -2.24 -11.44 -20.18
CA GLY A 68 -2.10 -10.61 -21.36
C GLY A 68 -3.29 -9.68 -21.65
N VAL A 69 -4.08 -9.35 -20.61
CA VAL A 69 -5.25 -8.47 -20.70
C VAL A 69 -4.80 -7.01 -20.64
N ALA A 70 -5.34 -6.17 -21.52
CA ALA A 70 -5.05 -4.74 -21.53
C ALA A 70 -5.50 -4.06 -20.23
N GLU A 71 -4.70 -3.12 -19.73
CA GLU A 71 -5.04 -2.36 -18.53
C GLU A 71 -6.30 -1.50 -18.77
N THR A 72 -7.26 -1.59 -17.84
CA THR A 72 -8.49 -0.81 -17.91
C THR A 72 -8.32 0.55 -17.21
N LYS A 73 -9.15 1.53 -17.56
CA LYS A 73 -9.14 2.85 -16.90
C LYS A 73 -9.31 2.74 -15.39
N TRP A 74 -10.19 1.85 -14.94
CA TRP A 74 -10.43 1.63 -13.52
C TRP A 74 -9.21 1.03 -12.82
N MET A 75 -8.48 0.11 -13.46
CA MET A 75 -7.23 -0.41 -12.90
C MET A 75 -6.17 0.68 -12.79
N SER A 76 -5.98 1.51 -13.82
CA SER A 76 -5.04 2.62 -13.78
C SER A 76 -5.39 3.63 -12.68
N LEU A 77 -6.68 3.97 -12.53
CA LEU A 77 -7.15 4.83 -11.45
C LEU A 77 -6.90 4.20 -10.07
N SER A 78 -7.25 2.94 -9.86
CA SER A 78 -7.02 2.24 -8.60
C SER A 78 -5.54 2.18 -8.23
N ARG A 79 -4.66 1.86 -9.19
CA ARG A 79 -3.21 1.87 -8.97
C ARG A 79 -2.69 3.27 -8.61
N LEU A 80 -3.16 4.32 -9.30
CA LEU A 80 -2.79 5.70 -8.96
C LEU A 80 -3.27 6.06 -7.55
N THR A 81 -4.52 5.72 -7.21
CA THR A 81 -5.09 5.98 -5.88
C THR A 81 -4.27 5.33 -4.79
N MET A 82 -3.90 4.07 -4.97
CA MET A 82 -3.06 3.33 -4.03
C MET A 82 -1.63 3.85 -3.99
N ALA A 83 -1.03 4.23 -5.12
CA ALA A 83 0.29 4.84 -5.15
C ALA A 83 0.34 6.14 -4.36
N VAL A 84 -0.63 7.03 -4.55
CA VAL A 84 -0.73 8.28 -3.77
C VAL A 84 -0.95 7.98 -2.29
N SER A 85 -1.81 7.02 -1.96
CA SER A 85 -2.08 6.64 -0.56
C SER A 85 -0.83 6.10 0.13
N MET A 86 -0.04 5.25 -0.56
CA MET A 86 1.22 4.74 -0.03
C MET A 86 2.29 5.84 0.08
N VAL A 87 2.32 6.82 -0.83
CA VAL A 87 3.17 8.00 -0.68
C VAL A 87 2.76 8.81 0.55
N ILE A 88 1.47 9.01 0.80
CA ILE A 88 0.97 9.67 2.01
C ILE A 88 1.42 8.91 3.25
N VAL A 89 1.25 7.58 3.28
CA VAL A 89 1.73 6.71 4.37
C VAL A 89 3.23 6.93 4.61
N GLY A 90 4.04 6.85 3.56
CA GLY A 90 5.49 6.98 3.69
C GLY A 90 5.92 8.37 4.16
N VAL A 91 5.34 9.43 3.61
CA VAL A 91 5.67 10.81 3.98
C VAL A 91 5.25 11.10 5.42
N ILE A 92 3.99 10.81 5.79
CA ILE A 92 3.48 11.10 7.13
C ILE A 92 4.26 10.33 8.18
N TYR A 93 4.49 9.03 7.96
CA TYR A 93 5.24 8.24 8.93
C TYR A 93 6.66 8.79 9.12
N ASN A 94 7.41 8.97 8.03
CA ASN A 94 8.81 9.37 8.14
C ASN A 94 8.99 10.81 8.62
N ALA A 95 8.05 11.71 8.33
CA ALA A 95 8.14 13.10 8.73
C ALA A 95 7.57 13.37 10.13
N LEU A 96 6.56 12.62 10.58
CA LEU A 96 5.79 12.96 11.78
C LEU A 96 5.74 11.86 12.85
N LEU A 97 5.88 10.58 12.49
CA LEU A 97 5.63 9.47 13.42
C LEU A 97 6.87 8.63 13.75
N ARG A 98 7.87 8.62 12.86
CA ARG A 98 9.09 7.83 13.03
C ARG A 98 9.82 8.25 14.31
N GLY A 99 10.15 7.27 15.16
CA GLY A 99 10.84 7.51 16.42
C GLY A 99 9.95 8.08 17.53
N GLY A 100 8.63 8.12 17.34
CA GLY A 100 7.68 8.44 18.41
C GLY A 100 7.61 7.36 19.48
N ASP A 101 7.13 7.75 20.66
CA ASP A 101 6.96 6.83 21.78
C ASP A 101 5.90 5.75 21.47
N PRO A 102 6.10 4.51 21.93
CA PRO A 102 5.09 3.48 21.81
C PRO A 102 3.84 3.82 22.63
N ASP A 103 2.72 3.23 22.27
CA ASP A 103 1.51 3.28 23.09
C ASP A 103 1.83 2.81 24.53
N PRO A 104 1.33 3.49 25.59
CA PRO A 104 1.57 3.07 26.97
C PRO A 104 1.23 1.60 27.26
N ARG A 105 0.30 1.02 26.50
CA ARG A 105 -0.12 -0.39 26.60
C ARG A 105 0.87 -1.37 25.96
N ASP A 106 1.81 -0.86 25.15
CA ASP A 106 2.80 -1.61 24.40
C ASP A 106 4.23 -1.36 24.94
N VAL A 107 4.38 -0.77 26.14
CA VAL A 107 5.70 -0.51 26.75
C VAL A 107 6.42 -1.83 27.07
N GLY A 108 7.68 -1.93 26.65
CA GLY A 108 8.51 -3.12 26.85
C GLY A 108 8.29 -4.24 25.83
N TYR A 109 7.38 -4.05 24.87
CA TYR A 109 7.17 -4.97 23.75
C TYR A 109 8.12 -4.66 22.59
N ASP A 110 8.85 -5.67 22.12
CA ASP A 110 9.73 -5.57 20.97
C ASP A 110 8.94 -5.70 19.65
N TRP A 111 8.50 -4.56 19.13
CA TRP A 111 7.69 -4.48 17.92
C TRP A 111 8.48 -4.93 16.67
N PRO A 112 7.93 -5.76 15.77
CA PRO A 112 8.60 -6.18 14.55
C PRO A 112 8.92 -4.99 13.62
N VAL A 113 10.16 -4.49 13.72
CA VAL A 113 10.65 -3.29 13.01
C VAL A 113 10.67 -3.48 11.51
N PHE A 114 11.11 -4.65 11.02
CA PHE A 114 11.26 -4.89 9.59
C PHE A 114 9.93 -4.79 8.80
N PRO A 115 8.86 -5.53 9.15
CA PRO A 115 7.59 -5.36 8.44
C PRO A 115 7.01 -3.95 8.60
N ASN A 116 7.31 -3.24 9.69
CA ASN A 116 6.94 -1.83 9.82
C ASN A 116 7.65 -0.94 8.78
N GLU A 117 8.96 -1.13 8.59
CA GLU A 117 9.75 -0.42 7.57
C GLU A 117 9.31 -0.77 6.14
N VAL A 118 8.88 -2.01 5.91
CA VAL A 118 8.30 -2.41 4.62
C VAL A 118 7.05 -1.58 4.30
N LEU A 119 6.13 -1.42 5.25
CA LEU A 119 4.89 -0.67 5.04
C LEU A 119 5.11 0.84 4.90
N HIS A 120 6.09 1.41 5.62
CA HIS A 120 6.24 2.86 5.75
C HIS A 120 7.41 3.46 4.97
N THR A 121 8.34 2.64 4.47
CA THR A 121 9.55 3.16 3.81
C THR A 121 9.78 2.45 2.49
N TYR A 122 10.06 1.15 2.53
CA TYR A 122 10.53 0.43 1.34
C TYR A 122 9.46 0.33 0.27
N VAL A 123 8.25 -0.16 0.60
CA VAL A 123 7.18 -0.33 -0.39
C VAL A 123 6.64 1.01 -0.90
N PRO A 124 6.39 2.04 -0.05
CA PRO A 124 6.05 3.38 -0.53
C PRO A 124 7.00 3.91 -1.61
N ILE A 125 8.32 3.82 -1.38
CA ILE A 125 9.34 4.27 -2.34
C ILE A 125 9.28 3.43 -3.63
N LEU A 126 9.23 2.10 -3.50
CA LEU A 126 9.21 1.20 -4.64
C LEU A 126 7.94 1.36 -5.49
N ILE A 127 6.79 1.60 -4.89
CA ILE A 127 5.54 1.86 -5.61
C ILE A 127 5.60 3.19 -6.34
N PHE A 128 6.14 4.23 -5.71
CA PHE A 128 6.34 5.53 -6.38
C PHE A 128 7.23 5.37 -7.62
N ILE A 129 8.36 4.66 -7.48
CA ILE A 129 9.27 4.36 -8.59
C ILE A 129 8.58 3.50 -9.67
N GLU A 130 7.88 2.43 -9.28
CA GLU A 130 7.14 1.57 -10.21
C GLU A 130 6.12 2.37 -11.03
N TRP A 131 5.40 3.27 -10.37
CA TRP A 131 4.41 4.12 -11.01
C TRP A 131 5.05 5.09 -12.01
N MET A 132 6.19 5.69 -11.66
CA MET A 132 6.95 6.60 -12.55
C MET A 132 7.55 5.89 -13.76
N LEU A 133 8.02 4.65 -13.59
CA LEU A 133 8.67 3.89 -14.66
C LEU A 133 7.67 3.16 -15.57
N THR A 134 6.49 2.81 -15.05
CA THR A 134 5.46 2.12 -15.83
C THR A 134 4.67 3.11 -16.66
N ARG A 135 4.81 3.05 -17.99
CA ARG A 135 3.93 3.81 -18.90
C ARG A 135 2.51 3.26 -18.84
N THR A 136 1.57 4.05 -18.33
CA THR A 136 0.14 3.78 -18.50
C THR A 136 -0.26 4.18 -19.93
N THR A 137 -0.93 3.29 -20.65
CA THR A 137 -1.48 3.59 -21.99
C THR A 137 -2.69 4.53 -21.91
N ILE A 138 -3.20 4.76 -20.70
CA ILE A 138 -4.35 5.60 -20.42
C ILE A 138 -3.87 6.96 -19.93
N ALA A 139 -4.11 8.00 -20.73
CA ALA A 139 -3.90 9.38 -20.33
C ALA A 139 -4.96 9.78 -19.30
N LEU A 140 -4.57 9.88 -18.03
CA LEU A 140 -5.42 10.41 -16.98
C LEU A 140 -5.44 11.94 -17.07
N LYS A 141 -6.63 12.53 -17.12
CA LYS A 141 -6.79 14.00 -17.10
C LYS A 141 -6.51 14.52 -15.69
N ILE A 142 -6.00 15.76 -15.55
CA ILE A 142 -5.73 16.38 -14.23
C ILE A 142 -6.97 16.38 -13.33
N ASN A 143 -8.16 16.61 -13.90
CA ASN A 143 -9.40 16.55 -13.13
C ASN A 143 -9.72 15.14 -12.59
N GLN A 144 -9.17 14.09 -13.20
CA GLN A 144 -9.30 12.72 -12.70
C GLN A 144 -8.37 12.43 -11.52
N ALA A 145 -7.30 13.20 -11.37
CA ALA A 145 -6.40 13.10 -10.22
C ALA A 145 -7.10 13.50 -8.91
N PHE A 146 -8.15 14.32 -8.94
CA PHE A 146 -8.93 14.62 -7.72
C PHE A 146 -9.72 13.41 -7.19
N TRP A 147 -10.11 12.46 -8.05
CA TRP A 147 -10.80 11.24 -7.59
C TRP A 147 -9.91 10.33 -6.74
N VAL A 148 -8.59 10.46 -6.88
CA VAL A 148 -7.60 9.74 -6.05
C VAL A 148 -7.71 10.15 -4.59
N LEU A 149 -8.06 11.40 -4.32
CA LEU A 149 -8.21 11.92 -2.96
C LEU A 149 -9.47 11.42 -2.27
N LEU A 150 -10.43 10.84 -3.00
CA LEU A 150 -11.67 10.36 -2.40
C LEU A 150 -11.42 9.32 -1.32
N TYR A 151 -10.49 8.39 -1.55
CA TYR A 151 -10.18 7.35 -0.56
C TYR A 151 -9.47 7.90 0.69
N PRO A 152 -8.36 8.66 0.60
CA PRO A 152 -7.74 9.27 1.78
C PRO A 152 -8.69 10.20 2.55
N LEU A 153 -9.52 10.97 1.85
CA LEU A 153 -10.48 11.87 2.50
C LEU A 153 -11.65 11.12 3.15
N ALA A 154 -12.12 10.02 2.54
CA ALA A 154 -13.14 9.17 3.16
C ALA A 154 -12.60 8.51 4.43
N TRP A 155 -11.36 8.03 4.42
CA TRP A 155 -10.72 7.52 5.63
C TRP A 155 -10.58 8.61 6.70
N LEU A 156 -10.16 9.82 6.31
CA LEU A 156 -10.05 10.96 7.22
C LEU A 156 -11.40 11.32 7.85
N ALA A 157 -12.48 11.35 7.06
CA ALA A 157 -13.83 11.60 7.57
C ALA A 157 -14.27 10.51 8.57
N PHE A 158 -13.97 9.25 8.28
CA PHE A 158 -14.20 8.14 9.20
C PHE A 158 -13.43 8.30 10.51
N SER A 159 -12.21 8.85 10.50
CA SER A 159 -11.42 9.07 11.72
C SER A 159 -11.98 10.16 12.65
N PHE A 160 -12.88 11.02 12.16
CA PHE A 160 -13.55 12.06 12.95
C PHE A 160 -14.95 11.65 13.45
N ALA A 161 -15.48 10.52 12.99
CA ALA A 161 -16.80 10.01 13.36
C ALA A 161 -16.73 9.16 14.64
#